data_AF-A0A0T9QHC4-F1
#
_entry.id   AF-A0A0T9QHC4-F1
#
_cell.length_a   1.000
_cell.length_b   1.000
_cell.length_c   1.000
_cell.angle_alpha   90.00
_cell.angle_beta   90.00
_cell.angle_gamma   90.00
#
_symmetry.space_group_name_H-M   'P 1'
#
loop_
_entity.id
_entity.type
_entity.pdbx_description
1 polymer ?
#
loop_
_entity_poly.entity_id
_entity_poly.type
_entity_poly.pdbx_seq_one_letter_code
_entity_poly.pdbx_strand_id
1 'polypeptide(L)'
;MGQAAYDYLLFGDIAILKVRNGWGDVIDLVPLPALYVRRRKDGDFSVLQKGPPLVYPARDVIFLRQYDPQQQVYGLPDYIGGMHSALLNTEATIFRRRYYHNGAHTGGIIYTTDPNLSDEMEEDVSKKIEESKGVGNFKMMYINIADGGEKGVQFIPIGDAGVKDEFANIKSISAQDVLTAHRFPSGLAGIIPTNGAVMASPETARDTYRKDEVIPLQRMFASAVNHDPDIPGHLHLQFEGLNSDGLPLTKPADNEVIIPPGDGA
;
A
#
# COMPACT_ATOMS: atom_id res chain seq x y z
N MET A 1 -3.59 20.17 6.15
CA MET A 1 -4.26 18.97 6.72
C MET A 1 -4.30 17.76 5.79
N GLY A 2 -4.67 17.86 4.51
CA GLY A 2 -4.72 16.69 3.61
C GLY A 2 -3.40 15.91 3.52
N GLN A 3 -2.26 16.61 3.45
CA GLN A 3 -0.92 15.99 3.50
C GLN A 3 -0.67 15.24 4.80
N ALA A 4 -1.05 15.82 5.94
CA ALA A 4 -0.88 15.19 7.26
C ALA A 4 -1.67 13.89 7.39
N ALA A 5 -2.93 13.89 6.92
CA ALA A 5 -3.77 12.69 6.92
C ALA A 5 -3.19 11.61 6.00
N TYR A 6 -2.70 12.00 4.82
CA TYR A 6 -2.09 11.06 3.89
C TYR A 6 -0.82 10.42 4.46
N ASP A 7 0.09 11.23 5.00
CA ASP A 7 1.34 10.74 5.61
C ASP A 7 1.05 9.83 6.81
N TYR A 8 0.09 10.19 7.67
CA TYR A 8 -0.30 9.33 8.80
C TYR A 8 -0.83 7.96 8.36
N LEU A 9 -1.66 7.92 7.32
CA LEU A 9 -2.20 6.66 6.79
C LEU A 9 -1.15 5.84 6.03
N LEU A 10 -0.22 6.51 5.34
CA LEU A 10 0.79 5.86 4.50
C LEU A 10 1.99 5.38 5.32
N PHE A 11 2.54 6.21 6.20
CA PHE A 11 3.75 5.91 6.95
C PHE A 11 3.47 5.40 8.37
N GLY A 12 2.24 5.53 8.85
CA GLY A 12 1.88 5.18 10.22
C GLY A 12 2.09 6.32 11.20
N ASP A 13 2.73 7.41 10.81
CA ASP A 13 2.97 8.58 11.66
C ASP A 13 3.05 9.89 10.88
N ILE A 14 2.92 10.99 11.61
CA ILE A 14 3.08 12.35 11.10
C ILE A 14 3.61 13.27 12.20
N ALA A 15 4.58 14.10 11.83
CA ALA A 15 5.06 15.22 12.63
C ALA A 15 4.43 16.52 12.11
N ILE A 16 3.77 17.27 12.98
CA ILE A 16 3.20 18.59 12.69
C ILE A 16 4.04 19.63 13.43
N LEU A 17 4.72 20.48 12.67
CA LEU A 17 5.54 21.56 13.19
C LEU A 17 4.67 22.74 13.62
N LYS A 18 4.87 23.21 14.85
CA LYS A 18 4.39 24.49 15.36
C LYS A 18 5.34 25.60 14.89
N VAL A 19 4.92 26.36 13.88
CA VAL A 19 5.70 27.49 13.37
C VAL A 19 5.53 28.66 14.31
N ARG A 20 6.65 29.17 14.85
CA ARG A 20 6.64 30.30 15.79
C ARG A 20 7.14 31.59 15.14
N ASN A 21 6.57 32.71 15.56
CA ASN A 21 7.08 34.04 15.22
C ASN A 21 8.32 34.41 16.08
N GLY A 22 8.90 35.59 15.84
CA GLY A 22 10.07 36.07 16.60
C GLY A 22 9.82 36.34 18.09
N TRP A 23 8.55 36.41 18.51
CA TRP A 23 8.12 36.55 19.91
C TRP A 23 7.81 35.21 20.59
N GLY A 24 7.81 34.11 19.85
CA GLY A 24 7.57 32.75 20.36
C GLY A 24 6.13 32.25 20.24
N ASP A 25 5.21 33.06 19.70
CA ASP A 25 3.82 32.64 19.50
C ASP A 25 3.71 31.70 18.31
N VAL A 26 2.88 30.66 18.44
CA VAL A 26 2.56 29.76 17.32
C VAL A 26 1.62 30.47 16.35
N ILE A 27 2.07 30.61 15.10
CA ILE A 27 1.35 31.32 14.04
C ILE A 27 0.83 30.40 12.93
N ASP A 28 1.38 29.18 12.82
CA ASP A 28 0.96 28.22 11.80
C ASP A 28 1.32 26.78 12.20
N LEU A 29 0.67 25.81 11.57
CA LEU A 29 0.88 24.38 11.73
C LEU A 29 1.22 23.73 10.38
N VAL A 30 2.43 23.19 10.27
CA VAL A 30 2.93 22.65 9.01
C VAL A 30 3.22 21.16 9.15
N PRO A 31 2.60 20.27 8.35
CA PRO A 31 2.97 18.86 8.34
C PRO A 31 4.40 18.72 7.77
N LEU A 32 5.28 18.09 8.53
CA LEU A 32 6.61 17.72 8.08
C LEU A 32 6.51 16.44 7.25
N PRO A 33 7.33 16.28 6.18
CA PRO A 33 7.24 15.13 5.30
C PRO A 33 7.70 13.87 6.03
N ALA A 34 6.78 12.98 6.38
CA ALA A 34 7.02 11.87 7.31
C ALA A 34 8.16 10.95 6.85
N LEU A 35 8.28 10.70 5.53
CA LEU A 35 9.36 9.90 4.94
C LEU A 35 10.77 10.37 5.36
N TYR A 36 10.97 11.68 5.53
CA TYR A 36 12.26 12.28 5.82
C TYR A 36 12.46 12.65 7.29
N VAL A 37 11.39 12.60 8.09
CA VAL A 37 11.46 12.90 9.53
C VAL A 37 12.13 11.73 10.27
N ARG A 38 13.03 12.06 11.20
CA ARG A 38 13.66 11.11 12.10
C ARG A 38 13.58 11.63 13.53
N ARG A 39 13.14 10.78 14.45
CA ARG A 39 13.21 11.01 15.89
C ARG A 39 14.65 10.80 16.36
N ARG A 40 15.19 11.79 17.06
CA ARG A 40 16.53 11.78 17.65
C ARG A 40 16.47 11.21 19.07
N LYS A 41 17.63 10.82 19.61
CA LYS A 41 17.74 10.21 20.95
C LYS A 41 17.43 11.18 22.10
N ASP A 42 17.65 12.47 21.87
CA ASP A 42 17.30 13.57 22.77
C ASP A 42 15.80 13.90 22.75
N GLY A 43 15.02 13.27 21.87
CA GLY A 43 13.60 13.53 21.69
C GLY A 43 13.30 14.57 20.62
N ASP A 44 14.30 15.21 20.02
CA ASP A 44 14.08 16.17 18.95
C ASP A 44 13.77 15.46 17.63
N PHE A 45 13.35 16.23 16.63
CA PHE A 45 13.10 15.76 15.29
C PHE A 45 14.13 16.32 14.32
N SER A 46 14.51 15.52 13.34
CA SER A 46 15.34 15.97 12.23
C SER A 46 14.69 15.62 10.90
N VAL A 47 14.63 16.59 9.99
CA VAL A 47 14.19 16.37 8.61
C VAL A 47 15.42 16.22 7.74
N LEU A 48 15.58 15.03 7.16
CA LEU A 48 16.74 14.65 6.35
C LEU A 48 16.38 14.72 4.86
N GLN A 49 16.61 15.88 4.26
CA GLN A 49 16.47 16.07 2.81
C GLN A 49 17.83 16.44 2.20
N LYS A 50 17.82 16.95 0.96
CA LYS A 50 19.03 17.42 0.29
C LYS A 50 19.56 18.67 0.99
N GLY A 51 20.65 18.52 1.75
CA GLY A 51 21.33 19.60 2.46
C GLY A 51 21.58 19.28 3.93
N PRO A 52 21.94 20.30 4.74
CA PRO A 52 22.06 20.14 6.18
C PRO A 52 20.73 19.68 6.82
N PRO A 53 20.76 18.81 7.83
CA PRO A 53 19.57 18.41 8.57
C PRO A 53 18.87 19.62 9.21
N LEU A 54 17.55 19.73 8.99
CA LEU A 54 16.73 20.68 9.74
C LEU A 54 16.32 20.03 11.05
N VAL A 55 16.70 20.62 12.18
CA VAL A 55 16.41 20.09 13.52
C VAL A 55 15.33 20.93 14.17
N TYR A 56 14.30 20.26 14.67
CA TYR A 56 13.19 20.87 15.38
C TYR A 56 13.10 20.30 16.80
N PRO A 57 12.99 21.15 17.82
CA PRO A 57 12.91 20.68 19.19
C PRO A 57 11.59 19.95 19.43
N ALA A 58 11.59 18.98 20.34
CA ALA A 58 10.40 18.17 20.66
C ALA A 58 9.17 19.03 21.00
N ARG A 59 9.38 20.14 21.71
CA ARG A 59 8.31 21.07 22.11
C ARG A 59 7.60 21.74 20.93
N ASP A 60 8.22 21.81 19.76
CA ASP A 60 7.69 22.49 18.58
C ASP A 60 7.08 21.50 17.58
N VAL A 61 6.98 20.22 17.93
CA VAL A 61 6.43 19.20 17.04
C VAL A 61 5.37 18.39 17.76
N ILE A 62 4.16 18.38 17.21
CA ILE A 62 3.11 17.43 17.58
C ILE A 62 3.33 16.17 16.74
N PHE A 63 3.59 15.05 17.40
CA PHE A 63 3.86 13.79 16.71
C PHE A 63 2.74 12.79 16.98
N LEU A 64 2.02 12.46 15.92
CA LEU A 64 0.95 11.47 15.91
C LEU A 64 1.49 10.18 15.30
N ARG A 65 1.25 9.04 15.95
CA ARG A 65 1.67 7.73 15.46
C ARG A 65 0.60 6.68 15.74
N GLN A 66 0.47 5.74 14.80
CA GLN A 66 -0.27 4.50 14.99
C GLN A 66 0.45 3.63 16.03
N TYR A 67 -0.28 2.68 16.60
CA TYR A 67 0.29 1.76 17.59
C TYR A 67 1.19 0.74 16.89
N ASP A 68 2.44 0.65 17.34
CA ASP A 68 3.38 -0.39 16.94
C ASP A 68 3.64 -1.29 18.17
N PRO A 69 3.33 -2.60 18.13
CA PRO A 69 3.57 -3.49 19.26
C PRO A 69 5.05 -3.82 19.48
N GLN A 70 5.93 -3.59 18.48
CA GLN A 70 7.34 -3.95 18.53
C GLN A 70 8.21 -2.82 19.10
N GLN A 71 7.81 -1.56 18.90
CA GLN A 71 8.58 -0.39 19.30
C GLN A 71 7.70 0.79 19.73
N GLN A 72 8.30 1.81 20.35
CA GLN A 72 7.58 2.99 20.85
C GLN A 72 7.97 4.29 20.12
N VAL A 73 8.81 4.21 19.07
CA VAL A 73 9.41 5.40 18.43
C VAL A 73 8.58 5.88 17.24
N TYR A 74 8.17 4.98 16.35
CA TYR A 74 7.39 5.29 15.14
C TYR A 74 6.05 4.57 15.14
N GLY A 75 5.19 4.93 14.18
CA GLY A 75 3.94 4.21 13.94
C GLY A 75 4.12 3.06 12.97
N LEU A 76 3.24 2.07 13.09
CA LEU A 76 3.10 0.98 12.13
C LEU A 76 1.80 1.20 11.35
N PRO A 77 1.82 1.40 10.02
CA PRO A 77 0.59 1.60 9.26
C PRO A 77 -0.24 0.31 9.18
N ASP A 78 -1.54 0.43 9.43
CA ASP A 78 -2.50 -0.69 9.43
C ASP A 78 -2.46 -1.56 8.16
N TYR A 79 -2.20 -0.97 6.99
CA TYR A 79 -2.25 -1.71 5.72
C TYR A 79 -1.09 -2.68 5.52
N ILE A 80 -0.08 -2.70 6.40
CA ILE A 80 1.14 -3.50 6.22
C ILE A 80 0.86 -5.00 6.04
N GLY A 81 -0.21 -5.52 6.67
CA GLY A 81 -0.66 -6.89 6.49
C GLY A 81 -1.10 -7.23 5.07
N GLY A 82 -1.55 -6.24 4.29
CA GLY A 82 -1.96 -6.40 2.89
C GLY A 82 -0.84 -6.23 1.86
N MET A 83 0.40 -6.00 2.29
CA MET A 83 1.52 -5.70 1.39
C MET A 83 1.80 -6.84 0.40
N HIS A 84 1.80 -8.09 0.87
CA HIS A 84 2.00 -9.24 -0.02
C HIS A 84 0.86 -9.40 -1.04
N SER A 85 -0.38 -9.11 -0.64
CA SER A 85 -1.51 -9.10 -1.58
C SER A 85 -1.36 -8.00 -2.63
N ALA A 86 -0.92 -6.79 -2.25
CA ALA A 86 -0.66 -5.70 -3.19
C ALA A 86 0.46 -6.04 -4.21
N LEU A 87 1.55 -6.65 -3.72
CA LEU A 87 2.65 -7.12 -4.57
C LEU A 87 2.19 -8.20 -5.54
N LEU A 88 1.48 -9.22 -5.03
CA LEU A 88 0.95 -10.31 -5.85
C LEU A 88 -0.03 -9.79 -6.92
N ASN A 89 -0.89 -8.82 -6.57
CA ASN A 89 -1.80 -8.19 -7.51
C ASN A 89 -1.07 -7.47 -8.65
N THR A 90 0.03 -6.79 -8.32
CA THR A 90 0.90 -6.08 -9.26
C THR A 90 1.63 -7.08 -10.16
N GLU A 91 2.22 -8.11 -9.57
CA GLU A 91 2.93 -9.18 -10.30
C GLU A 91 2.01 -9.91 -11.28
N ALA A 92 0.79 -10.26 -10.88
CA ALA A 92 -0.20 -10.87 -11.77
C ALA A 92 -0.51 -9.98 -12.99
N THR A 93 -0.56 -8.66 -12.80
CA THR A 93 -0.78 -7.69 -13.88
C THR A 93 0.41 -7.63 -14.83
N ILE A 94 1.63 -7.54 -14.28
CA ILE A 94 2.88 -7.52 -15.05
C ILE A 94 3.03 -8.82 -15.84
N PHE A 95 2.76 -9.96 -15.21
CA PHE A 95 2.78 -11.27 -15.83
C PHE A 95 1.84 -11.31 -17.02
N ARG A 96 0.56 -10.94 -16.84
CA ARG A 96 -0.44 -10.96 -17.92
C ARG A 96 -0.06 -10.03 -19.07
N ARG A 97 0.52 -8.85 -18.78
CA ARG A 97 1.04 -7.94 -19.80
C ARG A 97 2.17 -8.58 -20.60
N ARG A 98 3.12 -9.25 -19.93
CA ARG A 98 4.23 -9.98 -20.60
C ARG A 98 3.72 -11.18 -21.39
N TYR A 99 2.74 -11.92 -20.86
CA TYR A 99 2.14 -13.08 -21.52
C TYR A 99 1.52 -12.70 -22.87
N TYR A 100 0.69 -11.65 -22.92
CA TYR A 100 0.12 -11.20 -24.19
C TYR A 100 1.14 -10.53 -25.11
N HIS A 101 2.13 -9.83 -24.56
CA HIS A 101 3.24 -9.30 -25.36
C HIS A 101 4.04 -10.42 -26.04
N ASN A 102 4.12 -11.60 -25.42
CA ASN A 102 4.83 -12.77 -25.95
C ASN A 102 3.90 -13.75 -26.72
N GLY A 103 2.84 -13.24 -27.36
CA GLY A 103 1.98 -14.07 -28.20
C GLY A 103 1.08 -15.04 -27.42
N ALA A 104 0.78 -14.73 -26.16
CA ALA A 104 0.00 -15.58 -25.26
C ALA A 104 0.67 -16.93 -24.94
N HIS A 105 2.01 -16.96 -24.84
CA HIS A 105 2.77 -18.13 -24.43
C HIS A 105 3.73 -17.79 -23.28
N THR A 106 3.86 -18.70 -22.31
CA THR A 106 4.71 -18.58 -21.11
C THR A 106 6.12 -19.15 -21.30
N GLY A 107 6.50 -19.44 -22.54
CA GLY A 107 7.69 -20.24 -22.87
C GLY A 107 7.37 -21.72 -23.02
N GLY A 108 8.36 -22.53 -23.37
CA GLY A 108 8.18 -23.96 -23.60
C GLY A 108 9.47 -24.68 -23.93
N ILE A 109 9.37 -26.01 -24.03
CA ILE A 109 10.47 -26.88 -24.43
C ILE A 109 10.29 -27.20 -25.91
N ILE A 110 11.28 -26.85 -26.72
CA ILE A 110 11.42 -27.36 -28.08
C ILE A 110 12.23 -28.65 -27.97
N TYR A 111 11.59 -29.74 -28.33
CA TYR A 111 12.12 -31.10 -28.28
C TYR A 111 12.32 -31.61 -29.70
N THR A 112 13.49 -32.16 -30.01
CA THR A 112 13.79 -32.77 -31.31
C THR A 112 14.32 -34.18 -31.13
N THR A 113 14.14 -35.03 -32.15
CA THR A 113 14.58 -36.43 -32.13
C THR A 113 15.37 -36.86 -33.36
N ASP A 114 15.87 -35.90 -34.13
CA ASP A 114 16.58 -36.18 -35.38
C ASP A 114 17.99 -36.71 -35.09
N PRO A 115 18.29 -37.99 -35.42
CA PRO A 115 19.62 -38.56 -35.23
C PRO A 115 20.66 -38.01 -36.19
N ASN A 116 20.27 -37.25 -37.21
CA ASN A 116 21.17 -36.63 -38.20
C ASN A 116 21.45 -35.14 -37.92
N LEU A 117 20.97 -34.60 -36.80
CA LEU A 117 21.27 -33.23 -36.41
C LEU A 117 22.75 -33.11 -36.04
N SER A 118 23.51 -32.24 -36.73
CA SER A 118 24.90 -31.97 -36.37
C SER A 118 24.99 -31.05 -35.16
N ASP A 119 26.07 -31.17 -34.38
CA ASP A 119 26.34 -30.32 -33.22
C ASP A 119 26.26 -28.81 -33.57
N GLU A 120 26.75 -28.43 -34.75
CA GLU A 120 26.73 -27.04 -35.23
C GLU A 120 25.32 -26.54 -35.53
N MET A 121 24.46 -27.40 -36.10
CA MET A 121 23.05 -27.07 -36.37
C MET A 121 22.25 -27.01 -35.07
N GLU A 122 22.58 -27.88 -34.10
CA GLU A 122 22.00 -27.86 -32.76
C GLU A 122 22.30 -26.55 -32.03
N GLU A 123 23.55 -26.11 -32.09
CA GLU A 123 24.00 -24.87 -31.45
C GLU A 123 23.39 -23.63 -32.12
N ASP A 124 23.26 -23.61 -33.45
CA ASP A 124 22.59 -22.53 -34.19
C ASP A 124 21.09 -22.45 -33.87
N VAL A 125 20.40 -23.59 -33.76
CA VAL A 125 18.98 -23.65 -33.37
C VAL A 125 18.81 -23.20 -31.92
N SER A 126 19.64 -23.68 -31.00
CA SER A 126 19.63 -23.27 -29.59
C SER A 126 19.84 -21.76 -29.46
N LYS A 127 20.84 -21.22 -30.17
CA LYS A 127 21.15 -19.79 -30.17
C LYS A 127 20.00 -18.95 -30.74
N LYS A 128 19.39 -19.36 -31.85
CA LYS A 128 18.22 -18.68 -32.41
C LYS A 128 17.01 -18.71 -31.47
N ILE A 129 16.81 -19.80 -30.72
CA ILE A 129 15.76 -19.90 -29.71
C ILE A 129 16.05 -19.00 -28.51
N GLU A 130 17.31 -18.91 -28.07
CA GLU A 130 17.72 -18.01 -26.99
C GLU A 130 17.66 -16.52 -27.38
N GLU A 131 17.94 -16.19 -28.64
CA GLU A 131 17.84 -14.85 -29.21
C GLU A 131 16.37 -14.47 -29.50
N SER A 132 15.51 -15.43 -29.80
CA SER A 132 14.06 -15.26 -30.01
C SER A 132 13.28 -15.00 -28.70
N LYS A 133 13.96 -14.65 -27.60
CA LYS A 133 13.31 -14.17 -26.38
C LYS A 133 12.45 -12.94 -26.72
N GLY A 134 11.14 -13.17 -26.86
CA GLY A 134 10.15 -12.09 -26.90
C GLY A 134 10.28 -11.20 -25.66
N VAL A 135 9.79 -9.96 -25.75
CA VAL A 135 9.95 -8.96 -24.67
C VAL A 135 9.16 -9.38 -23.41
N GLY A 136 9.81 -10.14 -22.54
CA GLY A 136 9.26 -10.64 -21.29
C GLY A 136 9.98 -11.91 -20.86
N ASN A 137 10.31 -12.02 -19.57
CA ASN A 137 11.14 -13.05 -18.90
C ASN A 137 10.76 -14.55 -19.08
N PHE A 138 10.00 -14.93 -20.10
CA PHE A 138 9.69 -16.32 -20.40
C PHE A 138 10.84 -16.99 -21.16
N LYS A 139 11.31 -18.13 -20.65
CA LYS A 139 12.46 -18.86 -21.21
C LYS A 139 11.96 -20.01 -22.07
N MET A 140 12.55 -20.14 -23.26
CA MET A 140 12.45 -21.33 -24.09
C MET A 140 13.63 -22.24 -23.75
N MET A 141 13.42 -23.54 -23.68
CA MET A 141 14.49 -24.54 -23.56
C MET A 141 14.50 -25.39 -24.82
N TYR A 142 15.68 -25.68 -25.34
CA TYR A 142 15.85 -26.60 -26.46
C TYR A 142 16.51 -27.88 -25.95
N ILE A 143 15.97 -29.03 -26.32
CA ILE A 143 16.50 -30.35 -25.98
C ILE A 143 16.43 -31.24 -27.22
N ASN A 144 17.56 -31.80 -27.64
CA ASN A 144 17.62 -32.86 -28.63
C ASN A 144 17.82 -34.21 -27.94
N ILE A 145 16.95 -35.19 -28.20
CA ILE A 145 17.13 -36.58 -27.75
C ILE A 145 17.14 -37.48 -28.98
N ALA A 146 18.34 -37.85 -29.43
CA ALA A 146 18.52 -38.79 -30.53
C ALA A 146 17.78 -40.12 -30.24
N ASP A 147 17.09 -40.65 -31.26
CA ASP A 147 16.32 -41.90 -31.18
C ASP A 147 15.05 -41.84 -30.29
N GLY A 148 14.58 -40.63 -29.96
CA GLY A 148 13.29 -40.41 -29.29
C GLY A 148 12.08 -40.62 -30.24
N GLY A 149 11.00 -41.24 -29.73
CA GLY A 149 9.88 -41.73 -30.55
C GLY A 149 9.13 -40.73 -31.46
N GLU A 150 8.43 -41.31 -32.46
CA GLU A 150 7.49 -40.85 -33.52
C GLU A 150 7.39 -39.40 -34.03
N LYS A 151 7.79 -38.32 -33.35
CA LYS A 151 7.73 -36.94 -33.91
C LYS A 151 9.08 -36.23 -33.84
N GLY A 152 9.64 -35.91 -35.01
CA GLY A 152 10.97 -35.30 -35.16
C GLY A 152 11.16 -33.92 -34.51
N VAL A 153 10.09 -33.12 -34.34
CA VAL A 153 10.09 -31.86 -33.59
C VAL A 153 8.78 -31.73 -32.82
N GLN A 154 8.85 -31.41 -31.53
CA GLN A 154 7.69 -31.13 -30.68
C GLN A 154 7.91 -29.85 -29.88
N PHE A 155 6.84 -29.07 -29.71
CA PHE A 155 6.79 -27.96 -28.78
C PHE A 155 5.93 -28.36 -27.57
N ILE A 156 6.52 -28.34 -26.38
CA ILE A 156 5.86 -28.62 -25.11
C ILE A 156 5.67 -27.29 -24.37
N PRO A 157 4.46 -26.71 -24.34
CA PRO A 157 4.22 -25.47 -23.62
C PRO A 157 4.37 -25.71 -22.11
N ILE A 158 5.22 -24.92 -21.44
CA ILE A 158 5.32 -24.93 -19.98
C ILE A 158 4.34 -23.88 -19.46
N GLY A 159 3.24 -24.32 -18.84
CA GLY A 159 2.37 -23.45 -18.02
C GLY A 159 1.06 -22.96 -18.62
N ASP A 160 0.55 -23.54 -19.72
CA ASP A 160 -0.64 -22.97 -20.39
C ASP A 160 -2.00 -23.66 -20.05
N ALA A 161 -2.00 -24.88 -19.49
CA ALA A 161 -3.25 -25.66 -19.38
C ALA A 161 -4.10 -25.42 -18.12
N GLY A 162 -3.59 -24.74 -17.08
CA GLY A 162 -4.32 -24.57 -15.80
C GLY A 162 -4.25 -23.19 -15.16
N VAL A 163 -3.40 -22.28 -15.65
CA VAL A 163 -3.11 -21.00 -14.98
C VAL A 163 -4.07 -19.88 -15.41
N LYS A 164 -4.74 -20.02 -16.57
CA LYS A 164 -5.69 -19.01 -17.08
C LYS A 164 -6.85 -18.75 -16.11
N ASP A 165 -7.39 -19.78 -15.49
CA ASP A 165 -8.53 -19.67 -14.58
C ASP A 165 -8.15 -19.11 -13.21
N GLU A 166 -6.89 -19.26 -12.78
CA GLU A 166 -6.44 -18.76 -11.48
C GLU A 166 -6.10 -17.26 -11.47
N PHE A 167 -5.70 -16.66 -12.59
CA PHE A 167 -5.31 -15.24 -12.60
C PHE A 167 -6.44 -14.29 -12.21
N ALA A 168 -7.67 -14.59 -12.65
CA ALA A 168 -8.84 -13.82 -12.28
C ALA A 168 -9.09 -13.91 -10.76
N ASN A 169 -8.95 -15.12 -10.19
CA ASN A 169 -9.11 -15.36 -8.76
C ASN A 169 -8.03 -14.65 -7.95
N ILE A 170 -6.75 -14.79 -8.34
CA ILE A 170 -5.62 -14.09 -7.69
C ILE A 170 -5.87 -12.59 -7.69
N LYS A 171 -6.24 -11.99 -8.83
CA LYS A 171 -6.53 -10.56 -8.93
C LYS A 171 -7.73 -10.13 -8.08
N SER A 172 -8.79 -10.93 -8.03
CA SER A 172 -9.99 -10.63 -7.25
C SER A 172 -9.72 -10.69 -5.75
N ILE A 173 -9.09 -11.77 -5.28
CA ILE A 173 -8.77 -11.97 -3.86
C ILE A 173 -7.80 -10.90 -3.39
N SER A 174 -6.68 -10.72 -4.10
CA SER A 174 -5.68 -9.73 -3.71
C SER A 174 -6.19 -8.29 -3.77
N ALA A 175 -7.12 -7.95 -4.68
CA ALA A 175 -7.77 -6.63 -4.68
C ALA A 175 -8.64 -6.43 -3.43
N GLN A 176 -9.40 -7.46 -3.03
CA GLN A 176 -10.22 -7.43 -1.83
C GLN A 176 -9.37 -7.34 -0.56
N ASP A 177 -8.24 -8.05 -0.50
CA ASP A 177 -7.30 -7.97 0.61
C ASP A 177 -6.72 -6.56 0.75
N VAL A 178 -6.36 -5.90 -0.37
CA VAL A 178 -5.84 -4.53 -0.34
C VAL A 178 -6.88 -3.56 0.22
N LEU A 179 -8.15 -3.68 -0.17
CA LEU A 179 -9.20 -2.84 0.37
C LEU A 179 -9.47 -3.12 1.85
N THR A 180 -9.49 -4.40 2.24
CA THR A 180 -9.63 -4.81 3.64
C THR A 180 -8.49 -4.25 4.49
N ALA A 181 -7.25 -4.32 4.00
CA ALA A 181 -6.07 -3.77 4.68
C ALA A 181 -6.14 -2.25 4.86
N HIS A 182 -6.78 -1.53 3.94
CA HIS A 182 -7.05 -0.08 4.05
C HIS A 182 -8.40 0.24 4.70
N ARG A 183 -9.14 -0.77 5.17
CA ARG A 183 -10.49 -0.65 5.75
C ARG A 183 -11.46 0.13 4.85
N PHE A 184 -11.26 0.08 3.53
CA PHE A 184 -12.03 0.88 2.57
C PHE A 184 -13.16 0.05 1.94
N PRO A 185 -14.42 0.53 1.93
CA PRO A 185 -15.54 -0.22 1.37
C PRO A 185 -15.38 -0.48 -0.13
N SER A 186 -15.48 -1.75 -0.54
CA SER A 186 -15.33 -2.18 -1.93
C SER A 186 -16.30 -1.50 -2.89
N GLY A 187 -17.54 -1.25 -2.44
CA GLY A 187 -18.52 -0.56 -3.27
C GLY A 187 -18.16 0.90 -3.58
N LEU A 188 -17.51 1.59 -2.64
CA LEU A 188 -17.02 2.95 -2.86
C LEU A 188 -15.74 2.98 -3.69
N ALA A 189 -14.98 1.88 -3.68
CA ALA A 189 -13.78 1.71 -4.49
C ALA A 189 -14.07 1.46 -5.98
N GLY A 190 -15.36 1.32 -6.35
CA GLY A 190 -15.75 0.98 -7.71
C GLY A 190 -15.56 -0.50 -8.06
N ILE A 191 -15.42 -1.38 -7.06
CA ILE A 191 -15.44 -2.83 -7.32
C ILE A 191 -16.86 -3.23 -7.68
N ILE A 192 -17.00 -3.84 -8.86
CA ILE A 192 -18.25 -4.42 -9.32
C ILE A 192 -18.34 -5.85 -8.77
N PRO A 193 -19.36 -6.19 -7.96
CA PRO A 193 -19.52 -7.53 -7.42
C PRO A 193 -19.73 -8.56 -8.53
N THR A 194 -19.15 -9.75 -8.36
CA THR A 194 -19.37 -10.90 -9.25
C THR A 194 -20.64 -11.65 -8.85
N ASN A 195 -21.31 -12.28 -9.83
CA ASN A 195 -22.39 -13.26 -9.63
C ASN A 195 -23.57 -12.81 -8.74
N GLY A 196 -24.30 -11.77 -9.14
CA GLY A 196 -25.63 -11.47 -8.58
C GLY A 196 -25.66 -11.01 -7.12
N ALA A 197 -24.50 -10.75 -6.50
CA ALA A 197 -24.44 -10.15 -5.18
C ALA A 197 -24.97 -8.71 -5.21
N VAL A 198 -25.86 -8.40 -4.26
CA VAL A 198 -26.45 -7.07 -4.13
C VAL A 198 -25.42 -6.13 -3.53
N MET A 199 -25.09 -5.07 -4.27
CA MET A 199 -24.23 -4.00 -3.78
C MET A 199 -24.98 -3.23 -2.68
N ALA A 200 -24.33 -3.01 -1.54
CA ALA A 200 -24.87 -2.13 -0.52
C ALA A 200 -25.05 -0.70 -1.09
N SER A 201 -26.05 0.02 -0.61
CA SER A 201 -26.26 1.43 -1.01
C SER A 201 -24.97 2.22 -0.82
N PRO A 202 -24.47 2.93 -1.85
CA PRO A 202 -23.28 3.77 -1.73
C PRO A 202 -23.42 4.84 -0.65
N GLU A 203 -24.63 5.34 -0.42
CA GLU A 203 -24.92 6.32 0.62
C GLU A 203 -24.72 5.72 2.02
N THR A 204 -25.26 4.53 2.25
CA THR A 204 -25.08 3.80 3.52
C THR A 204 -23.62 3.45 3.75
N ALA A 205 -22.93 2.93 2.73
CA ALA A 205 -21.51 2.59 2.84
C ALA A 205 -20.65 3.82 3.17
N ARG A 206 -20.95 4.97 2.56
CA ARG A 206 -20.25 6.24 2.82
C ARG A 206 -20.53 6.77 4.22
N ASP A 207 -21.76 6.66 4.71
CA ASP A 207 -22.13 7.08 6.07
C ASP A 207 -21.47 6.20 7.14
N THR A 208 -21.54 4.87 7.01
CA THR A 208 -20.86 3.93 7.90
C THR A 208 -19.35 4.17 7.90
N TYR A 209 -18.71 4.24 6.74
CA TYR A 209 -17.28 4.52 6.64
C TYR A 209 -16.91 5.87 7.28
N ARG A 210 -17.73 6.90 7.10
CA ARG A 210 -17.49 8.20 7.74
C ARG A 210 -17.53 8.09 9.26
N LYS A 211 -18.49 7.35 9.81
CA LYS A 211 -18.67 7.17 11.26
C LYS A 211 -17.56 6.33 11.90
N ASP A 212 -17.14 5.28 11.22
CA ASP A 212 -16.24 4.27 11.80
C ASP A 212 -14.75 4.60 11.54
N GLU A 213 -14.44 5.29 10.45
CA GLU A 213 -13.05 5.54 10.02
C GLU A 213 -12.68 7.03 10.04
N VAL A 214 -13.52 7.87 9.42
CA VAL A 214 -13.16 9.27 9.16
C VAL A 214 -13.29 10.13 10.41
N ILE A 215 -14.42 10.03 11.14
CA ILE A 215 -14.67 10.84 12.34
C ILE A 215 -13.68 10.52 13.47
N PRO A 216 -13.37 9.24 13.79
CA PRO A 216 -12.37 8.91 14.78
C PRO A 216 -10.99 9.46 14.44
N LEU A 217 -10.57 9.37 13.17
CA LEU A 217 -9.32 9.96 12.71
C LEU A 217 -9.30 11.48 12.89
N GLN A 218 -10.37 12.17 12.46
CA GLN A 218 -10.52 13.61 12.65
C GLN A 218 -10.44 14.01 14.13
N ARG A 219 -11.08 13.24 15.03
CA ARG A 219 -11.03 13.48 16.48
C ARG A 219 -9.64 13.30 17.04
N MET A 220 -8.90 12.29 16.60
CA MET A 220 -7.52 12.08 17.03
C MET A 220 -6.63 13.27 16.62
N PHE A 221 -6.74 13.74 15.37
CA PHE A 221 -6.02 14.93 14.92
C PHE A 221 -6.43 16.18 15.69
N ALA A 222 -7.73 16.42 15.85
CA ALA A 222 -8.24 17.57 16.61
C ALA A 222 -7.83 17.51 18.08
N SER A 223 -7.86 16.33 18.70
CA SER A 223 -7.45 16.15 20.09
C SER A 223 -5.97 16.48 20.27
N ALA A 224 -5.10 15.97 19.40
CA ALA A 224 -3.67 16.22 19.49
C ALA A 224 -3.29 17.69 19.24
N VAL A 225 -4.02 18.40 18.38
CA VAL A 225 -3.76 19.82 18.09
C VAL A 225 -4.44 20.74 19.12
N ASN A 226 -5.70 20.51 19.45
CA ASN A 226 -6.49 21.45 20.25
C ASN A 226 -6.19 21.37 21.75
N HIS A 227 -5.64 20.25 22.24
CA HIS A 227 -5.21 20.11 23.63
C HIS A 227 -3.74 20.55 23.86
N ASP A 228 -2.99 20.89 22.81
CA ASP A 228 -1.65 21.46 22.98
C ASP A 228 -1.79 22.91 23.51
N PRO A 229 -1.23 23.23 24.70
CA PRO A 229 -1.42 24.53 25.34
C PRO A 229 -0.76 25.69 24.58
N ASP A 230 0.21 25.41 23.71
CA ASP A 230 0.87 26.45 22.91
C ASP A 230 0.03 26.87 21.70
N ILE A 231 -1.02 26.11 21.35
CA ILE A 231 -1.79 26.34 20.13
C ILE A 231 -2.96 27.28 20.41
N PRO A 232 -2.95 28.49 19.81
CA PRO A 232 -4.04 29.43 19.99
C PRO A 232 -5.32 28.93 19.33
N GLY A 233 -6.47 29.34 19.86
CA GLY A 233 -7.79 28.84 19.42
C GLY A 233 -8.11 29.05 17.94
N HIS A 234 -7.46 30.01 17.27
CA HIS A 234 -7.65 30.23 15.83
C HIS A 234 -6.94 29.19 14.95
N LEU A 235 -6.00 28.41 15.51
CA LEU A 235 -5.32 27.28 14.85
C LEU A 235 -5.92 25.92 15.24
N HIS A 236 -6.96 25.92 16.08
CA HIS A 236 -7.65 24.67 16.45
C HIS A 236 -8.32 24.05 15.24
N LEU A 237 -8.17 22.73 15.11
CA LEU A 237 -8.83 21.96 14.07
C LEU A 237 -10.30 21.79 14.42
N GLN A 238 -11.15 22.31 13.54
CA GLN A 238 -12.60 22.14 13.60
C GLN A 238 -13.03 21.38 12.35
N PHE A 239 -13.46 20.13 12.54
CA PHE A 239 -13.98 19.31 11.45
C PHE A 239 -15.52 19.36 11.47
N GLU A 240 -16.12 19.61 10.32
CA GLU A 240 -17.58 19.61 10.20
C GLU A 240 -18.14 18.17 10.20
N GLY A 241 -19.09 17.90 11.11
CA GLY A 241 -20.35 17.28 10.72
C GLY A 241 -20.94 16.18 11.62
N LEU A 242 -22.11 16.33 12.26
CA LEU A 242 -23.10 17.44 12.28
C LEU A 242 -24.05 17.38 13.52
N ASN A 243 -24.65 18.53 13.83
CA ASN A 243 -26.00 18.77 14.39
C ASN A 243 -26.59 19.99 13.60
N SER A 244 -27.78 20.57 13.79
CA SER A 244 -28.96 20.30 14.61
C SER A 244 -29.97 19.33 13.99
N ASP A 245 -29.83 18.89 12.73
CA ASP A 245 -30.83 18.00 12.11
C ASP A 245 -30.25 17.03 11.05
N GLY A 246 -29.01 16.55 11.19
CA GLY A 246 -28.41 15.71 10.13
C GLY A 246 -27.18 14.83 10.38
N LEU A 247 -26.73 14.63 11.63
CA LEU A 247 -25.71 13.61 12.08
C LEU A 247 -24.22 13.83 11.67
N PRO A 248 -23.21 13.29 12.39
CA PRO A 248 -23.13 12.90 13.80
C PRO A 248 -22.09 13.71 14.61
N LEU A 249 -22.53 14.34 15.70
CA LEU A 249 -21.73 14.50 16.91
C LEU A 249 -21.78 13.17 17.70
N THR A 250 -20.71 12.38 17.74
CA THR A 250 -20.67 11.18 18.61
C THR A 250 -20.15 11.52 20.01
N LYS A 251 -20.79 11.03 21.08
CA LYS A 251 -20.20 11.10 22.43
C LYS A 251 -18.95 10.21 22.51
N PRO A 252 -18.00 10.48 23.43
CA PRO A 252 -16.95 9.52 23.80
C PRO A 252 -17.57 8.14 24.05
N ALA A 253 -16.86 7.06 23.74
CA ALA A 253 -17.38 5.73 24.07
C ALA A 253 -17.49 5.61 25.59
N ASP A 254 -18.55 4.99 26.12
CA ASP A 254 -18.73 4.81 27.58
C ASP A 254 -17.55 4.09 28.26
N ASN A 255 -16.70 3.43 27.45
CA ASN A 255 -15.54 2.63 27.86
C ASN A 255 -14.20 3.32 27.57
N GLU A 256 -14.22 4.58 27.11
CA GLU A 256 -12.99 5.32 26.81
C GLU A 256 -12.27 5.66 28.11
N VAL A 257 -11.25 4.86 28.45
CA VAL A 257 -10.40 5.11 29.62
C VAL A 257 -9.46 6.27 29.28
N ILE A 258 -9.85 7.47 29.69
CA ILE A 258 -8.95 8.62 29.72
C ILE A 258 -7.95 8.35 30.85
N ILE A 259 -6.71 7.97 30.50
CA ILE A 259 -5.61 7.87 31.47
C ILE A 259 -5.03 9.28 31.58
N PRO A 260 -5.33 10.05 32.65
CA PRO A 260 -4.69 11.34 32.86
C PRO A 260 -3.18 11.10 33.08
N PRO A 261 -2.30 12.01 32.64
CA PRO A 261 -0.88 11.94 33.00
C PRO A 261 -0.80 11.90 34.54
N GLY A 262 -0.21 10.82 35.06
CA GLY A 262 -0.23 10.54 36.49
C GLY A 262 0.38 11.69 37.28
N ASP A 263 -0.39 12.23 38.22
CA ASP A 263 0.16 13.04 39.31
C ASP A 263 1.11 12.13 40.08
N GLY A 264 2.39 12.48 40.07
CA GLY A 264 3.42 11.80 40.83
C GLY A 264 3.08 11.81 42.32
N ALA A 265 3.09 10.62 42.92
CA ALA A 265 3.34 10.38 44.34
C ALA A 265 4.18 9.10 44.45
#